data_AF-A0A0B6YTK0-F1
#
_entry.id   AF-A0A0B6YTK0-F1
#
_cell.length_a   1.000
_cell.length_b   1.000
_cell.length_c   1.000
_cell.angle_alpha   90.00
_cell.angle_beta   90.00
_cell.angle_gamma   90.00
#
_symmetry.space_group_name_H-M   'P 1'
#
loop_
_entity.id
_entity.type
_entity.pdbx_description
1 polymer ?
#
loop_
_entity_poly.entity_id
_entity_poly.type
_entity_poly.pdbx_seq_one_letter_code
_entity_poly.pdbx_strand_id
1 'polypeptide(L)'
;GWRSHIPGEQLTDPLEVCHLSRAVLLFSPEVYTAWNIRKELIEHGYLSLSEDLAFGALVLSKHPNSSETYVHRRWLFRQLLHNCLSSSSASNSSCSTAATASDNSLLNMDTIEVDVSASGEVDVCENGVLALESSRLLKSHTQRELKLCARAAENYACNYHAWSHRIWIVQHCLNCSLESVLSELKGKI
;
A
#
# COMPACT_ATOMS: atom_id res chain seq x y z
N GLY A 1 10.84 22.66 -10.96
CA GLY A 1 9.39 22.43 -11.11
C GLY A 1 8.66 23.69 -10.69
N TRP A 2 7.41 23.92 -11.08
CA TRP A 2 6.70 25.19 -10.82
C TRP A 2 6.49 25.57 -9.33
N ARG A 3 7.02 24.78 -8.40
CA ARG A 3 7.14 25.07 -6.96
C ARG A 3 8.59 25.34 -6.51
N SER A 4 9.47 25.74 -7.43
CA SER A 4 10.85 26.09 -7.11
C SER A 4 10.91 27.53 -6.56
N HIS A 5 10.93 27.64 -5.24
CA HIS A 5 11.44 28.72 -4.39
C HIS A 5 11.11 30.17 -4.78
N ILE A 6 10.10 30.76 -4.12
CA ILE A 6 10.07 32.19 -3.82
C ILE A 6 10.69 32.35 -2.41
N PRO A 7 11.82 33.05 -2.22
CA PRO A 7 12.38 33.26 -0.90
C PRO A 7 11.50 34.26 -0.13
N GLY A 8 10.77 33.81 0.89
CA GLY A 8 10.00 34.68 1.79
C GLY A 8 8.55 34.27 2.05
N GLU A 9 7.98 33.38 1.24
CA GLU A 9 6.67 32.77 1.54
C GLU A 9 6.89 31.37 2.11
N GLN A 10 6.57 31.21 3.40
CA GLN A 10 6.53 29.91 4.03
C GLN A 10 5.40 29.13 3.34
N LEU A 11 5.80 28.28 2.40
CA LEU A 11 4.98 27.34 1.65
C LEU A 11 4.07 26.61 2.66
N THR A 12 2.76 26.92 2.65
CA THR A 12 1.71 26.43 3.54
C THR A 12 2.03 25.09 4.22
N ASP A 13 1.88 25.02 5.54
CA ASP A 13 2.12 23.83 6.36
C ASP A 13 1.52 22.57 5.69
N PRO A 14 2.29 21.48 5.47
CA PRO A 14 1.78 20.27 4.81
C PRO A 14 0.49 19.73 5.43
N LEU A 15 0.30 19.88 6.74
CA LEU A 15 -0.93 19.51 7.43
C LEU A 15 -2.09 20.43 7.07
N GLU A 16 -1.87 21.74 6.99
CA GLU A 16 -2.87 22.69 6.50
C GLU A 16 -3.29 22.38 5.06
N VAL A 17 -2.33 22.11 4.18
CA VAL A 17 -2.60 21.69 2.79
C VAL A 17 -3.40 20.38 2.76
N CYS A 18 -3.11 19.44 3.66
CA CYS A 18 -3.89 18.22 3.81
C CYS A 18 -5.34 18.53 4.21
N HIS A 19 -5.57 19.41 5.18
CA HIS A 19 -6.92 19.78 5.62
C HIS A 19 -7.70 20.54 4.54
N LEU A 20 -7.06 21.50 3.86
CA LEU A 20 -7.69 22.25 2.78
C LEU A 20 -8.07 21.35 1.61
N SER A 21 -7.18 20.44 1.19
CA SER A 21 -7.49 19.47 0.14
C SER A 21 -8.65 18.54 0.54
N ARG A 22 -8.76 18.14 1.81
CA ARG A 22 -9.93 17.38 2.31
C ARG A 22 -11.22 18.18 2.21
N ALA A 23 -11.20 19.44 2.64
CA ALA A 23 -12.37 20.31 2.61
C ALA A 23 -12.88 20.51 1.17
N VAL A 24 -11.96 20.78 0.23
CA VAL A 24 -12.28 20.92 -1.20
C VAL A 24 -12.90 19.64 -1.75
N LEU A 25 -12.31 18.48 -1.49
CA LEU A 25 -12.76 17.20 -2.03
C LEU A 25 -14.07 16.69 -1.42
N LEU A 26 -14.39 17.07 -0.19
CA LEU A 26 -15.70 16.79 0.40
C LEU A 26 -16.81 17.60 -0.27
N PHE A 27 -16.51 18.83 -0.69
CA PHE A 27 -17.45 19.67 -1.42
C PHE A 27 -17.57 19.24 -2.89
N SER A 28 -16.44 19.05 -3.58
CA SER A 28 -16.36 18.63 -4.98
C SER A 28 -15.22 17.63 -5.19
N PRO A 29 -15.52 16.34 -5.43
CA PRO A 29 -14.50 15.31 -5.57
C PRO A 29 -13.84 15.29 -6.97
N GLU A 30 -14.33 16.10 -7.91
CA GLU A 30 -13.86 16.14 -9.30
C GLU A 30 -12.64 17.07 -9.47
N VAL A 31 -12.14 17.66 -8.38
CA VAL A 31 -11.00 18.57 -8.42
C VAL A 31 -9.69 17.78 -8.50
N TYR A 32 -9.24 17.52 -9.73
CA TYR A 32 -8.00 16.77 -10.02
C TYR A 32 -6.77 17.31 -9.29
N THR A 33 -6.62 18.64 -9.22
CA THR A 33 -5.49 19.30 -8.53
C THR A 33 -5.44 18.94 -7.05
N ALA A 34 -6.60 18.83 -6.37
CA ALA A 34 -6.64 18.47 -4.96
C ALA A 34 -6.19 17.01 -4.75
N TRP A 35 -6.59 16.09 -5.63
CA TRP A 35 -6.07 14.72 -5.60
C TRP A 35 -4.56 14.65 -5.87
N ASN A 36 -4.03 15.45 -6.80
CA ASN A 36 -2.58 15.50 -7.04
C ASN A 36 -1.81 16.01 -5.82
N ILE A 37 -2.30 17.05 -5.16
CA ILE A 37 -1.72 17.54 -3.91
C ILE A 37 -1.65 16.41 -2.88
N ARG A 38 -2.70 15.60 -2.75
CA ARG A 38 -2.71 14.45 -1.82
C ARG A 38 -1.70 13.37 -2.21
N LYS A 39 -1.53 13.10 -3.51
CA LYS A 39 -0.47 12.19 -3.99
C LYS A 39 0.93 12.71 -3.63
N GLU A 40 1.19 14.00 -3.85
CA GLU A 40 2.45 14.65 -3.44
C GLU A 40 2.68 14.51 -1.92
N LEU A 41 1.65 14.76 -1.11
CA LEU A 41 1.74 14.61 0.36
C LEU A 41 2.09 13.18 0.78
N ILE A 42 1.53 12.18 0.09
CA ILE A 42 1.81 10.77 0.35
C ILE A 42 3.24 10.41 -0.06
N GLU A 43 3.68 10.83 -1.24
CA GLU A 43 5.04 10.57 -1.74
C GLU A 43 6.12 11.17 -0.84
N HIS A 44 5.83 12.30 -0.19
CA HIS A 44 6.73 12.93 0.79
C HIS A 44 6.52 12.42 2.23
N GLY A 45 5.60 11.48 2.46
CA GLY A 45 5.35 10.88 3.78
C GLY A 45 4.54 11.74 4.76
N TYR A 46 3.97 12.87 4.33
CA TYR A 46 3.11 13.73 5.16
C TYR A 46 1.69 13.17 5.34
N LEU A 47 1.29 12.20 4.52
CA LEU A 47 -0.02 11.58 4.57
C LEU A 47 0.10 10.06 4.37
N SER A 48 -0.59 9.28 5.21
CA SER A 48 -0.55 7.82 5.10
C SER A 48 -1.54 7.29 4.04
N LEU A 49 -1.14 6.23 3.33
CA LEU A 49 -2.01 5.52 2.37
C LEU A 49 -3.31 5.04 3.01
N SER A 50 -3.23 4.53 4.25
CA SER A 50 -4.37 3.97 4.98
C SER A 50 -5.40 5.03 5.35
N GLU A 51 -4.94 6.19 5.84
CA GLU A 51 -5.81 7.32 6.15
C GLU A 51 -6.47 7.85 4.87
N ASP A 52 -5.71 7.97 3.78
CA ASP A 52 -6.25 8.51 2.54
C ASP A 52 -7.22 7.56 1.83
N LEU A 53 -7.02 6.24 1.97
CA LEU A 53 -8.01 5.23 1.58
C LEU A 53 -9.31 5.35 2.38
N ALA A 54 -9.22 5.63 3.69
CA ALA A 54 -10.41 5.86 4.52
C ALA A 54 -11.13 7.17 4.10
N PHE A 55 -10.36 8.23 3.82
CA PHE A 55 -10.90 9.50 3.33
C PHE A 55 -11.61 9.32 1.98
N GLY A 56 -10.99 8.65 1.00
CA GLY A 56 -11.66 8.39 -0.28
C GLY A 56 -12.94 7.55 -0.14
N ALA A 57 -13.02 6.67 0.88
CA ALA A 57 -14.24 5.90 1.14
C ALA A 57 -15.36 6.79 1.69
N LEU A 58 -15.00 7.78 2.53
CA LEU A 58 -15.92 8.81 2.98
C LEU A 58 -16.40 9.67 1.81
N VAL A 59 -15.51 10.09 0.90
CA VAL A 59 -15.88 10.83 -0.30
C VAL A 59 -16.89 10.05 -1.13
N LEU A 60 -16.65 8.76 -1.40
CA LEU A 60 -17.59 7.90 -2.15
C LEU A 60 -18.92 7.67 -1.43
N SER A 61 -18.97 7.78 -0.09
CA SER A 61 -20.24 7.70 0.65
C SER A 61 -21.17 8.89 0.38
N LYS A 62 -20.61 10.03 -0.05
CA LYS A 62 -21.35 11.24 -0.43
C LYS A 62 -21.45 11.40 -1.94
N HIS A 63 -20.42 10.98 -2.67
CA HIS A 63 -20.25 11.14 -4.11
C HIS A 63 -19.94 9.79 -4.77
N PRO A 64 -20.94 8.89 -4.85
CA PRO A 64 -20.76 7.48 -5.23
C PRO A 64 -20.29 7.25 -6.68
N ASN A 65 -20.49 8.23 -7.54
CA ASN A 65 -20.16 8.15 -8.97
C ASN A 65 -18.88 8.93 -9.32
N SER A 66 -18.15 9.47 -8.32
CA SER A 66 -16.94 10.25 -8.58
C SER A 66 -15.85 9.39 -9.21
N SER A 67 -15.57 9.65 -10.49
CA SER A 67 -14.62 8.86 -11.27
C SER A 67 -13.18 9.08 -10.77
N GLU A 68 -12.88 10.32 -10.40
CA GLU A 68 -11.61 10.83 -9.90
C GLU A 68 -11.27 10.16 -8.57
N THR A 69 -12.28 9.98 -7.70
CA THR A 69 -12.09 9.27 -6.45
C THR A 69 -11.68 7.82 -6.70
N TYR A 70 -12.34 7.11 -7.62
CA TYR A 70 -11.93 5.75 -7.99
C TYR A 70 -10.54 5.69 -8.62
N VAL A 71 -10.21 6.63 -9.51
CA VAL A 71 -8.87 6.72 -10.12
C VAL A 71 -7.80 6.93 -9.07
N HIS A 72 -8.02 7.83 -8.12
CA HIS A 72 -7.10 8.07 -7.00
C HIS A 72 -6.94 6.83 -6.12
N ARG A 73 -8.03 6.11 -5.84
CA ARG A 73 -7.98 4.85 -5.09
C ARG A 73 -7.14 3.78 -5.79
N ARG A 74 -7.25 3.64 -7.12
CA ARG A 74 -6.38 2.73 -7.89
C ARG A 74 -4.91 3.12 -7.74
N TRP A 75 -4.60 4.41 -7.76
CA TRP A 75 -3.23 4.88 -7.53
C TRP A 75 -2.74 4.46 -6.13
N LEU A 76 -3.54 4.65 -5.07
CA LEU A 76 -3.19 4.21 -3.70
C LEU A 76 -2.91 2.71 -3.62
N PHE A 77 -3.72 1.89 -4.29
CA PHE A 77 -3.50 0.45 -4.35
C PHE A 77 -2.24 0.05 -5.11
N ARG A 78 -1.86 0.79 -6.17
CA ARG A 78 -0.56 0.58 -6.84
C ARG A 78 0.60 0.86 -5.88
N GLN A 79 0.51 1.87 -5.03
CA GLN A 79 1.54 2.15 -4.01
C GLN A 79 1.62 1.03 -2.97
N LEU A 80 0.47 0.55 -2.48
CA LEU A 80 0.45 -0.60 -1.55
C LEU A 80 1.06 -1.87 -2.17
N LEU A 81 0.76 -2.15 -3.44
CA LEU A 81 1.35 -3.27 -4.16
C LEU A 81 2.86 -3.13 -4.33
N HIS A 82 3.33 -1.94 -4.70
CA HIS A 82 4.76 -1.66 -4.82
C HIS A 82 5.47 -1.87 -3.48
N ASN A 83 4.93 -1.33 -2.39
CA ASN A 83 5.50 -1.51 -1.04
C ASN A 83 5.60 -2.99 -0.65
N CYS A 84 4.58 -3.80 -0.95
CA CYS A 84 4.63 -5.26 -0.72
C CYS A 84 5.73 -5.97 -1.53
N LEU A 85 5.87 -5.62 -2.81
CA LEU A 85 6.85 -6.24 -3.71
C LEU A 85 8.28 -5.84 -3.37
N SER A 86 8.51 -4.57 -2.99
CA SER A 86 9.80 -4.07 -2.53
C SER A 86 10.23 -4.78 -1.23
N SER A 87 9.32 -4.95 -0.26
CA SER A 87 9.62 -5.70 0.96
C SER A 87 9.94 -7.17 0.71
N SER A 88 9.33 -7.80 -0.31
CA SER A 88 9.58 -9.20 -0.68
C SER A 88 10.87 -9.41 -1.47
N SER A 89 11.43 -8.35 -2.07
CA SER A 89 12.68 -8.42 -2.82
C SER A 89 13.89 -8.24 -1.91
N ALA A 90 13.76 -7.43 -0.85
CA ALA A 90 14.79 -7.24 0.16
C ALA A 90 15.11 -8.51 0.97
N SER A 91 14.15 -9.44 1.11
CA SER A 91 14.38 -10.73 1.78
C SER A 91 15.28 -11.68 0.98
N ASN A 92 15.41 -11.48 -0.33
CA ASN A 92 16.14 -12.39 -1.22
C ASN A 92 17.60 -11.98 -1.45
N SER A 93 18.00 -10.76 -1.04
CA SER A 93 19.38 -10.27 -1.15
C SER A 93 20.25 -10.56 0.07
N SER A 94 19.75 -11.34 1.03
CA SER A 94 20.45 -11.69 2.27
C SER A 94 20.57 -13.21 2.45
N CYS A 95 20.96 -13.93 1.40
CA CYS A 95 21.54 -15.26 1.55
C CYS A 95 22.49 -15.55 0.38
N SER A 96 23.74 -15.13 0.53
CA SER A 96 24.89 -15.71 -0.17
C SER A 96 25.94 -16.06 0.87
N THR A 97 25.58 -17.00 1.73
CA THR A 97 26.53 -17.79 2.51
C THR A 97 26.23 -19.26 2.23
N ALA A 98 26.93 -19.82 1.24
CA ALA A 98 27.09 -21.27 1.11
C ALA A 98 28.45 -21.55 0.48
N ALA A 99 29.27 -22.19 1.31
CA ALA A 99 30.64 -22.59 1.06
C ALA A 99 30.76 -23.78 0.07
N THR A 100 32.03 -24.04 -0.32
CA THR A 100 32.73 -25.31 -0.62
C THR A 100 33.54 -25.18 -1.93
N ALA A 101 34.80 -25.60 -2.05
CA ALA A 101 35.55 -26.61 -1.30
C ALA A 101 37.08 -26.38 -1.38
N SER A 102 37.76 -27.05 -0.43
CA SER A 102 39.08 -27.68 -0.52
C SER A 102 40.32 -26.81 -0.75
N ASP A 103 41.01 -26.51 0.33
CA ASP A 103 42.45 -26.81 0.38
C ASP A 103 42.83 -27.28 1.79
N ASN A 104 43.49 -28.42 1.84
CA ASN A 104 43.89 -29.11 3.07
C ASN A 104 45.42 -29.07 3.13
N SER A 105 46.01 -28.45 4.15
CA SER A 105 47.05 -29.07 5.00
C SER A 105 47.90 -28.04 5.79
N LEU A 106 48.24 -28.47 7.01
CA LEU A 106 49.36 -28.09 7.90
C LEU A 106 49.12 -27.07 9.04
N LEU A 107 48.93 -27.67 10.24
CA LEU A 107 49.48 -27.39 11.57
C LEU A 107 49.27 -26.00 12.21
N ASN A 108 48.50 -25.94 13.30
CA ASN A 108 49.09 -25.81 14.66
C ASN A 108 48.05 -25.88 15.79
N MET A 109 48.58 -26.26 16.95
CA MET A 109 47.98 -26.60 18.23
C MET A 109 47.69 -25.35 19.10
N ASP A 110 46.80 -25.52 20.08
CA ASP A 110 46.55 -24.70 21.30
C ASP A 110 45.59 -23.49 21.24
N THR A 111 44.40 -23.64 21.88
CA THR A 111 44.08 -23.03 23.21
C THR A 111 42.56 -22.99 23.44
N ILE A 112 42.17 -23.38 24.65
CA ILE A 112 40.82 -23.44 25.24
C ILE A 112 40.39 -22.04 25.74
N GLU A 113 39.11 -21.66 25.66
CA GLU A 113 38.31 -21.20 26.81
C GLU A 113 36.83 -20.91 26.49
N VAL A 114 36.04 -21.05 27.55
CA VAL A 114 34.58 -21.16 27.68
C VAL A 114 33.98 -19.79 27.99
N ASP A 115 32.81 -19.44 27.44
CA ASP A 115 31.80 -18.75 28.25
C ASP A 115 30.37 -19.00 27.74
N VAL A 116 29.51 -19.30 28.72
CA VAL A 116 28.08 -19.55 28.61
C VAL A 116 27.37 -18.32 29.14
N SER A 117 26.67 -17.59 28.27
CA SER A 117 25.68 -16.62 28.73
C SER A 117 24.55 -16.54 27.73
N ALA A 118 23.45 -17.21 28.09
CA ALA A 118 22.14 -17.03 27.50
C ALA A 118 21.62 -15.63 27.89
N SER A 119 21.61 -14.72 26.93
CA SER A 119 20.65 -13.63 26.87
C SER A 119 20.03 -13.70 25.49
N GLY A 120 18.84 -14.29 25.42
CA GLY A 120 18.10 -14.46 24.18
C GLY A 120 17.67 -13.10 23.63
N GLU A 121 18.55 -12.48 22.84
CA GLU A 121 18.11 -11.55 21.82
C GLU A 121 17.39 -12.40 20.78
N VAL A 122 16.07 -12.25 20.71
CA VAL A 122 15.32 -12.79 19.60
C VAL A 122 15.71 -11.94 18.38
N ASP A 123 16.74 -12.39 17.67
CA ASP A 123 17.11 -11.90 16.34
C ASP A 123 16.00 -12.31 15.35
N VAL A 124 14.81 -11.74 15.53
CA VAL A 124 13.77 -11.79 14.52
C VAL A 124 14.22 -10.84 13.44
N CYS A 125 14.69 -11.39 12.32
CA CYS A 125 14.89 -10.68 11.06
C CYS A 125 13.81 -9.60 10.87
N GLU A 126 14.16 -8.34 11.17
CA GLU A 126 13.25 -7.17 11.14
C GLU A 126 12.62 -7.01 9.76
N ASN A 127 13.38 -7.37 8.72
CA ASN A 127 12.94 -7.40 7.32
C ASN A 127 11.83 -8.42 7.04
N GLY A 128 11.84 -9.57 7.72
CA GLY A 128 10.81 -10.60 7.58
C GLY A 128 9.48 -10.18 8.21
N VAL A 129 9.54 -9.42 9.33
CA VAL A 129 8.36 -8.86 10.00
C VAL A 129 7.71 -7.79 9.12
N LEU A 130 8.50 -6.89 8.52
CA LEU A 130 8.01 -5.83 7.64
C LEU A 130 7.35 -6.35 6.35
N ALA A 131 7.93 -7.37 5.71
CA ALA A 131 7.34 -7.98 4.51
C ALA A 131 6.01 -8.68 4.81
N LEU A 132 5.94 -9.40 5.94
CA LEU A 132 4.70 -10.03 6.39
C LEU A 132 3.62 -9.00 6.73
N GLU A 133 4.02 -7.88 7.33
CA GLU A 133 3.10 -6.80 7.70
C GLU A 133 2.55 -6.07 6.48
N SER A 134 3.40 -5.71 5.50
CA SER A 134 2.96 -5.12 4.22
C SER A 134 1.93 -5.99 3.51
N SER A 135 2.19 -7.31 3.43
CA SER A 135 1.27 -8.28 2.82
C SER A 135 -0.08 -8.36 3.54
N ARG A 136 -0.07 -8.39 4.89
CA ARG A 136 -1.29 -8.37 5.72
C ARG A 136 -2.09 -7.09 5.51
N LEU A 137 -1.42 -5.94 5.49
CA LEU A 137 -2.05 -4.65 5.25
C LEU A 137 -2.73 -4.63 3.89
N LEU A 138 -2.02 -4.98 2.80
CA LEU A 138 -2.59 -5.04 1.45
C LEU A 138 -3.83 -5.94 1.39
N LYS A 139 -3.77 -7.14 1.99
CA LYS A 139 -4.92 -8.06 2.04
C LYS A 139 -6.11 -7.43 2.77
N SER A 140 -5.87 -6.77 3.90
CA SER A 140 -6.92 -6.11 4.68
C SER A 140 -7.57 -4.94 3.90
N HIS A 141 -6.76 -4.12 3.22
CA HIS A 141 -7.25 -3.01 2.40
C HIS A 141 -8.06 -3.52 1.21
N THR A 142 -7.58 -4.57 0.55
CA THR A 142 -8.28 -5.21 -0.57
C THR A 142 -9.66 -5.74 -0.15
N GLN A 143 -9.77 -6.40 1.00
CA GLN A 143 -11.06 -6.89 1.49
C GLN A 143 -12.04 -5.76 1.81
N ARG A 144 -11.57 -4.67 2.43
CA ARG A 144 -12.40 -3.48 2.66
C ARG A 144 -12.85 -2.83 1.35
N GLU A 145 -11.98 -2.85 0.34
CA GLU A 145 -12.26 -2.28 -0.98
C GLU A 145 -13.36 -3.04 -1.72
N LEU A 146 -13.31 -4.37 -1.68
CA LEU A 146 -14.37 -5.20 -2.26
C LEU A 146 -15.72 -4.94 -1.58
N LYS A 147 -15.74 -4.80 -0.25
CA LYS A 147 -16.95 -4.42 0.50
C LYS A 147 -17.43 -3.01 0.13
N LEU A 148 -16.53 -2.07 -0.14
CA LEU A 148 -16.89 -0.74 -0.63
C LEU A 148 -17.56 -0.83 -2.00
N CYS A 149 -16.98 -1.58 -2.94
CA CYS A 149 -17.54 -1.75 -4.28
C CYS A 149 -18.91 -2.44 -4.24
N ALA A 150 -19.08 -3.46 -3.39
CA ALA A 150 -20.36 -4.12 -3.19
C ALA A 150 -21.44 -3.15 -2.70
N ARG A 151 -21.14 -2.36 -1.66
CA ARG A 151 -22.07 -1.33 -1.14
C ARG A 151 -22.38 -0.27 -2.18
N ALA A 152 -21.40 0.18 -2.97
CA ALA A 152 -21.63 1.16 -4.02
C ALA A 152 -22.54 0.61 -5.13
N ALA A 153 -22.38 -0.66 -5.50
CA ALA A 153 -23.21 -1.33 -6.50
C ALA A 153 -24.65 -1.60 -6.01
N GLU A 154 -24.82 -1.86 -4.71
CA GLU A 154 -26.14 -2.09 -4.11
C GLU A 154 -26.95 -0.80 -3.93
N ASN A 155 -26.27 0.31 -3.59
CA ASN A 155 -26.94 1.59 -3.33
C ASN A 155 -27.17 2.45 -4.59
N TYR A 156 -26.44 2.16 -5.67
CA TYR A 156 -26.52 2.94 -6.92
C TYR A 156 -26.60 2.00 -8.11
N ALA A 157 -27.83 1.86 -8.64
CA ALA A 157 -28.09 1.07 -9.83
C ALA A 157 -27.18 1.55 -10.99
N CYS A 158 -26.59 0.60 -11.71
CA CYS A 158 -25.72 0.86 -12.86
C CYS A 158 -24.44 1.68 -12.56
N ASN A 159 -23.89 1.66 -11.34
CA ASN A 159 -22.62 2.32 -11.02
C ASN A 159 -21.42 1.63 -11.72
N TYR A 160 -21.18 2.02 -12.98
CA TYR A 160 -20.10 1.51 -13.82
C TYR A 160 -18.72 1.73 -13.18
N HIS A 161 -18.51 2.86 -12.52
CA HIS A 161 -17.21 3.18 -11.90
C HIS A 161 -16.87 2.21 -10.76
N ALA A 162 -17.85 1.90 -9.90
CA ALA A 162 -17.69 0.91 -8.83
C ALA A 162 -17.38 -0.48 -9.38
N TRP A 163 -18.09 -0.91 -10.43
CA TRP A 163 -17.87 -2.22 -11.07
C TRP A 163 -16.51 -2.30 -11.77
N SER A 164 -16.16 -1.28 -12.57
CA SER A 164 -14.86 -1.18 -13.23
C SER A 164 -13.72 -1.20 -12.20
N HIS A 165 -13.88 -0.46 -11.09
CA HIS A 165 -12.91 -0.46 -10.00
C HIS A 165 -12.79 -1.81 -9.31
N ARG A 166 -13.91 -2.48 -9.05
CA ARG A 166 -13.92 -3.83 -8.49
C ARG A 166 -13.14 -4.82 -9.35
N ILE A 167 -13.39 -4.83 -10.66
CA ILE A 167 -12.67 -5.69 -11.62
C ILE A 167 -11.17 -5.41 -11.54
N TRP A 168 -10.79 -4.12 -11.52
CA TRP A 168 -9.39 -3.72 -11.41
C TRP A 168 -8.73 -4.26 -10.13
N ILE A 169 -9.40 -4.12 -8.97
CA ILE A 169 -8.89 -4.62 -7.68
C ILE A 169 -8.70 -6.13 -7.71
N VAL A 170 -9.66 -6.91 -8.23
CA VAL A 170 -9.52 -8.37 -8.30
C VAL A 170 -8.34 -8.77 -9.18
N GLN A 171 -8.22 -8.15 -10.36
CA GLN A 171 -7.13 -8.44 -11.30
C GLN A 171 -5.75 -8.14 -10.71
N HIS A 172 -5.59 -7.02 -9.99
CA HIS A 172 -4.27 -6.53 -9.58
C HIS A 172 -3.89 -6.90 -8.14
N CYS A 173 -4.86 -7.03 -7.24
CA CYS A 173 -4.60 -7.22 -5.80
C CYS A 173 -4.82 -8.66 -5.32
N LEU A 174 -5.61 -9.45 -6.04
CA LEU A 174 -5.93 -10.82 -5.64
C LEU A 174 -5.36 -11.87 -6.59
N ASN A 175 -4.80 -11.46 -7.73
CA ASN A 175 -4.35 -12.35 -8.82
C ASN A 175 -5.38 -13.47 -9.12
N CYS A 176 -6.66 -13.20 -8.85
CA CYS A 176 -7.71 -14.21 -8.84
C CYS A 176 -8.19 -14.42 -10.26
N SER A 177 -8.22 -15.70 -10.66
CA SER A 177 -8.78 -16.13 -11.93
C SER A 177 -10.21 -15.59 -12.12
N LEU A 178 -10.56 -15.30 -13.37
CA LEU A 178 -11.86 -14.84 -13.83
C LEU A 178 -13.01 -15.75 -13.32
N GLU A 179 -12.72 -17.03 -13.09
CA GLU A 179 -13.63 -18.02 -12.48
C GLU A 179 -14.13 -17.65 -11.08
N SER A 180 -13.26 -17.05 -10.24
CA SER A 180 -13.64 -16.61 -8.90
C SER A 180 -14.68 -15.49 -8.97
N VAL A 181 -14.51 -14.55 -9.90
CA VAL A 181 -15.47 -13.44 -10.15
C VAL A 181 -16.77 -13.97 -10.75
N LEU A 182 -16.69 -14.94 -11.66
CA LEU A 182 -17.88 -15.55 -12.28
C LEU A 182 -18.72 -16.35 -11.27
N SER A 183 -18.09 -17.04 -10.31
CA SER A 183 -18.82 -17.76 -9.26
C SER A 183 -19.63 -16.84 -8.35
N GLU A 184 -19.12 -15.65 -8.04
CA GLU A 184 -19.84 -14.65 -7.24
C GLU A 184 -20.99 -14.00 -8.01
N LEU A 185 -20.82 -13.77 -9.33
CA LEU A 185 -21.87 -13.22 -10.19
C LEU A 185 -23.02 -14.21 -10.41
N LYS A 186 -22.73 -15.51 -10.50
CA LYS A 186 -23.75 -16.57 -10.62
C LYS A 186 -24.58 -16.75 -9.34
N GLY A 187 -24.08 -16.33 -8.17
CA GLY A 187 -24.81 -16.41 -6.90
C GLY A 187 -25.79 -15.25 -6.66
N LYS A 188 -25.91 -14.30 -7.59
CA LYS A 188 -26.76 -13.10 -7.46
C LYS A 188 -27.79 -12.93 -8.60
N ILE A 189 -28.00 -13.96 -9.42
CA ILE A 189 -29.12 -14.09 -10.40
C ILE A 189 -30.02 -15.22 -9.91
#